data_AF-A0A842P6R1-F1
#
_entry.id   AF-A0A842P6R1-F1
#
_cell.length_a   1.000
_cell.length_b   1.000
_cell.length_c   1.000
_cell.angle_alpha   90.00
_cell.angle_beta   90.00
_cell.angle_gamma   90.00
#
_symmetry.space_group_name_H-M   'P 1'
#
loop_
_entity.id
_entity.type
_entity.pdbx_description
1 polymer ?
#
loop_
_entity_poly.entity_id
_entity_poly.type
_entity_poly.pdbx_seq_one_letter_code
_entity_poly.pdbx_strand_id
1 'polypeptide(L)'
;KFGDSLSEYYIVFDPYMIKDWDIVESWRAMVNDAIDKKEERPSKLVFSMDYRGGPIKEEIDSIEIEAAIKNLRFQIIDVDYKLIENSHAVVVYHPRASISAGVMCEMVYAKSLAKMVYVYYPYEPSPFFEWYSTRIFTEENELKDFLIKESKVTGQTPLDIYSGKVPRDS
;
A
#
# COMPACT_ATOMS: atom_id res chain seq x y z
N LYS A 1 -7.73 -6.95 -9.58
CA LYS A 1 -6.69 -6.86 -8.54
C LYS A 1 -7.37 -7.17 -7.21
N PHE A 2 -6.76 -7.90 -6.29
CA PHE A 2 -7.41 -8.41 -5.06
C PHE A 2 -8.32 -7.38 -4.36
N GLY A 3 -7.84 -6.15 -4.18
CA GLY A 3 -8.62 -5.03 -3.61
C GLY A 3 -9.91 -4.68 -4.37
N ASP A 4 -9.90 -4.70 -5.71
CA ASP A 4 -11.09 -4.46 -6.54
C ASP A 4 -12.19 -5.48 -6.21
N SER A 5 -11.80 -6.74 -5.94
CA SER A 5 -12.75 -7.82 -5.64
C SER A 5 -13.45 -7.67 -4.28
N LEU A 6 -12.93 -6.79 -3.43
CA LEU A 6 -13.48 -6.46 -2.11
C LEU A 6 -14.26 -5.14 -2.12
N SER A 7 -14.22 -4.37 -3.21
CA SER A 7 -14.84 -3.04 -3.29
C SER A 7 -16.38 -3.04 -3.17
N GLU A 8 -17.03 -4.19 -3.39
CA GLU A 8 -18.46 -4.36 -3.14
C GLU A 8 -18.80 -4.43 -1.65
N TYR A 9 -17.83 -4.81 -0.82
CA TYR A 9 -18.00 -5.10 0.62
C TYR A 9 -17.30 -4.09 1.52
N TYR A 10 -16.26 -3.42 1.01
CA TYR A 10 -15.40 -2.51 1.75
C TYR A 10 -15.09 -1.24 0.97
N ILE A 11 -14.88 -0.14 1.69
CA ILE A 11 -14.12 1.00 1.17
C ILE A 11 -12.65 0.61 1.26
N VAL A 12 -12.01 0.41 0.11
CA VAL A 12 -10.61 -0.04 0.02
C VAL A 12 -9.72 1.16 -0.22
N PHE A 13 -8.80 1.42 0.70
CA PHE A 13 -7.68 2.33 0.49
C PHE A 13 -6.50 1.53 -0.04
N ASP A 14 -6.07 1.82 -1.27
CA ASP A 14 -4.86 1.24 -1.88
C ASP A 14 -3.76 2.32 -1.92
N PRO A 15 -2.74 2.24 -1.05
CA PRO A 15 -1.63 3.20 -1.01
C PRO A 15 -0.89 3.31 -2.35
N TYR A 16 -0.86 2.25 -3.16
CA TYR A 16 -0.21 2.25 -4.48
C TYR A 16 -0.88 3.18 -5.49
N MET A 17 -2.06 3.70 -5.18
CA MET A 17 -2.69 4.77 -5.96
C MET A 17 -1.94 6.09 -5.85
N ILE A 18 -1.10 6.29 -4.82
CA ILE A 18 -0.25 7.46 -4.66
C ILE A 18 1.06 7.22 -5.41
N LYS A 19 1.35 8.07 -6.40
CA LYS A 19 2.45 7.88 -7.37
C LYS A 19 3.76 8.55 -6.98
N ASP A 20 3.79 9.25 -5.85
CA ASP A 20 4.97 9.96 -5.36
C ASP A 20 6.16 9.02 -5.14
N TRP A 21 5.91 7.75 -4.80
CA TRP A 21 6.94 6.74 -4.69
C TRP A 21 7.67 6.47 -6.01
N ASP A 22 6.99 6.55 -7.15
CA ASP A 22 7.60 6.32 -8.47
C ASP A 22 8.66 7.41 -8.76
N ILE A 23 8.42 8.64 -8.31
CA ILE A 23 9.38 9.75 -8.40
C ILE A 23 10.59 9.46 -7.49
N VAL A 24 10.32 9.04 -6.25
CA VAL A 24 11.36 8.74 -5.27
C VAL A 24 12.26 7.60 -5.72
N GLU A 25 11.68 6.53 -6.25
CA GLU A 25 12.41 5.37 -6.72
C GLU A 25 13.15 5.67 -8.02
N SER A 26 12.57 6.43 -8.95
CA SER A 26 13.27 6.88 -10.17
C SER A 26 14.51 7.70 -9.84
N TRP A 27 14.39 8.67 -8.92
CA TRP A 27 15.52 9.44 -8.42
C TRP A 27 16.57 8.56 -7.74
N ARG A 28 16.14 7.64 -6.87
CA ARG A 28 17.04 6.72 -6.16
C ARG A 28 17.80 5.82 -7.13
N ALA A 29 17.12 5.26 -8.13
CA ALA A 29 17.74 4.41 -9.15
C ALA A 29 18.79 5.19 -9.95
N MET A 30 18.45 6.40 -10.40
CA MET A 30 19.36 7.28 -11.14
C MET A 30 20.62 7.62 -10.32
N VAL A 31 20.45 7.98 -9.04
CA VAL A 31 21.57 8.32 -8.16
C VAL A 31 22.46 7.10 -7.88
N ASN A 32 21.86 5.93 -7.63
CA ASN A 32 22.62 4.72 -7.38
C ASN A 32 23.40 4.27 -8.61
N ASP A 33 22.81 4.35 -9.80
CA ASP A 33 23.49 4.01 -11.07
C ASP A 33 24.71 4.90 -11.32
N ALA A 34 24.60 6.21 -11.07
CA ALA A 34 25.74 7.13 -11.16
C ALA A 34 26.84 6.80 -10.13
N ILE A 35 26.47 6.42 -8.90
CA ILE A 35 27.41 5.98 -7.86
C ILE A 35 28.13 4.70 -8.30
N ASP A 36 27.39 3.70 -8.77
CA ASP A 36 27.92 2.41 -9.20
C ASP A 36 28.88 2.55 -10.38
N LYS A 37 28.57 3.46 -11.31
CA LYS A 37 29.42 3.79 -12.47
C LYS A 37 30.54 4.78 -12.15
N LYS A 38 30.55 5.38 -10.96
CA LYS A 38 31.46 6.48 -10.55
C LYS A 38 31.39 7.68 -11.50
N GLU A 39 30.19 7.97 -11.99
CA GLU A 39 29.91 9.11 -12.87
C GLU A 39 29.37 10.30 -12.06
N GLU A 40 29.43 11.49 -12.66
CA GLU A 40 28.71 12.63 -12.10
C GLU A 40 27.21 12.39 -12.15
N ARG A 41 26.49 12.91 -11.14
CA ARG A 41 25.04 12.78 -11.11
C ARG A 41 24.43 13.49 -12.33
N PRO A 42 23.44 12.88 -13.01
CA PRO A 42 22.74 13.54 -14.10
C PRO A 42 22.15 14.88 -13.64
N SER A 43 22.22 15.89 -14.51
CA SER A 43 21.66 17.23 -14.23
C SER A 43 20.13 17.26 -14.27
N LYS A 44 19.50 16.22 -14.83
CA LYS A 44 18.06 16.11 -15.01
C LYS A 44 17.55 14.71 -14.71
N LEU A 45 16.36 14.64 -14.12
CA LEU A 45 15.59 13.41 -13.94
C LEU A 45 14.50 13.34 -15.01
N VAL A 46 14.45 12.24 -15.76
CA VAL A 46 13.34 11.90 -16.65
C VAL A 46 12.56 10.76 -16.02
N PHE A 47 11.26 10.94 -15.82
CA PHE A 47 10.39 9.91 -15.22
C PHE A 47 9.04 9.86 -15.91
N SER A 48 8.34 8.73 -15.73
CA SER A 48 7.03 8.47 -16.32
C SER A 48 6.07 8.04 -15.22
N MET A 49 4.87 8.60 -15.21
CA MET A 49 3.80 8.26 -14.27
C MET A 49 2.55 7.84 -15.03
N ASP A 50 1.94 6.73 -14.62
CA ASP A 50 0.70 6.25 -15.23
C ASP A 50 -0.52 6.90 -14.58
N TYR A 51 -1.20 7.76 -15.33
CA TYR A 51 -2.49 8.33 -14.95
C TYR A 51 -3.64 7.67 -15.71
N ARG A 52 -4.89 7.92 -15.27
CA ARG A 52 -6.09 7.43 -15.99
C ARG A 52 -6.16 7.89 -17.45
N GLY A 53 -5.60 9.07 -17.77
CA GLY A 53 -5.55 9.63 -19.12
C GLY A 53 -4.40 9.09 -19.98
N GLY A 54 -3.55 8.22 -19.43
CA GLY A 54 -2.33 7.72 -20.07
C GLY A 54 -1.06 8.10 -19.29
N PRO A 55 0.10 7.58 -19.73
CA PRO A 55 1.38 7.90 -19.12
C PRO A 55 1.76 9.36 -19.40
N ILE A 56 2.16 10.08 -18.35
CA ILE A 56 2.77 11.40 -18.46
C ILE A 56 4.28 11.23 -18.26
N LYS A 57 5.07 11.80 -19.17
CA LYS A 57 6.53 11.87 -19.05
C LYS A 57 6.95 13.29 -18.77
N GLU A 58 7.76 13.48 -17.75
CA GLU A 58 8.27 14.78 -17.35
C GLU A 58 9.79 14.75 -17.21
N GLU A 59 10.39 15.91 -17.41
CA GLU A 59 11.81 16.18 -17.23
C GLU A 59 11.97 17.31 -16.21
N ILE A 60 12.66 17.04 -15.11
CA ILE A 60 12.84 18.01 -14.02
C ILE A 60 14.34 18.13 -13.69
N ASP A 61 14.78 19.34 -13.35
CA ASP A 61 16.16 19.58 -12.94
C ASP A 61 16.47 18.84 -11.63
N SER A 62 17.64 18.19 -11.59
CA SER A 62 18.06 17.39 -10.44
C SER A 62 18.16 18.20 -9.14
N ILE A 63 18.46 19.50 -9.24
CA ILE A 63 18.52 20.41 -8.09
C ILE A 63 17.13 20.60 -7.46
N GLU A 64 16.08 20.75 -8.29
CA GLU A 64 14.71 20.90 -7.81
C GLU A 64 14.21 19.61 -7.16
N ILE A 65 14.47 18.46 -7.79
CA ILE A 65 14.12 17.16 -7.21
C ILE A 65 14.87 16.91 -5.91
N GLU A 66 16.17 17.19 -5.85
CA GLU A 66 16.96 16.97 -4.62
C GLU A 66 16.43 17.82 -3.45
N ALA A 67 15.96 19.04 -3.71
CA ALA A 67 15.31 19.87 -2.70
C ALA A 67 13.95 19.30 -2.25
N ALA A 68 13.18 18.68 -3.16
CA ALA A 68 11.84 18.14 -2.87
C ALA A 68 11.86 16.70 -2.32
N ILE A 69 12.86 15.89 -2.67
CA ILE A 69 12.87 14.43 -2.44
C ILE A 69 12.74 14.07 -0.97
N LYS A 70 13.36 14.88 -0.10
CA LYS A 70 13.31 14.68 1.34
C LYS A 70 11.87 14.85 1.86
N ASN A 71 11.16 15.86 1.38
CA ASN A 71 9.78 16.11 1.77
C ASN A 71 8.85 15.03 1.21
N LEU A 72 9.02 14.63 -0.05
CA LEU A 72 8.23 13.56 -0.68
C LEU A 72 8.35 12.24 0.09
N ARG A 73 9.57 11.86 0.50
CA ARG A 73 9.79 10.64 1.31
C ARG A 73 9.02 10.66 2.62
N PHE A 74 9.02 11.79 3.33
CA PHE A 74 8.27 11.91 4.58
C PHE A 74 6.76 11.95 4.36
N GLN A 75 6.31 12.61 3.29
CA GLN A 75 4.89 12.66 2.94
C GLN A 75 4.34 11.28 2.62
N ILE A 76 5.07 10.44 1.87
CA ILE A 76 4.64 9.07 1.58
C ILE A 76 4.42 8.28 2.87
N ILE A 77 5.40 8.30 3.78
CA ILE A 77 5.30 7.59 5.07
C ILE A 77 4.14 8.14 5.91
N ASP A 78 4.00 9.46 6.01
CA ASP A 78 2.94 10.11 6.77
C ASP A 78 1.54 9.78 6.21
N VAL A 79 1.40 9.71 4.89
CA VAL A 79 0.15 9.33 4.25
C VAL A 79 -0.17 7.86 4.52
N ASP A 80 0.78 6.94 4.38
CA ASP A 80 0.58 5.52 4.66
C ASP A 80 0.10 5.30 6.12
N TYR A 81 0.72 6.00 7.07
CA TYR A 81 0.32 5.95 8.48
C TYR A 81 -1.08 6.54 8.72
N LYS A 82 -1.43 7.64 8.05
CA LYS A 82 -2.78 8.20 8.13
C LYS A 82 -3.84 7.28 7.53
N LEU A 83 -3.52 6.56 6.44
CA LEU A 83 -4.42 5.55 5.88
C LEU A 83 -4.65 4.41 6.87
N ILE A 84 -3.57 3.93 7.52
CA ILE A 84 -3.67 2.94 8.58
C ILE A 84 -4.55 3.45 9.73
N GLU A 85 -4.32 4.66 10.25
CA GLU A 85 -5.11 5.28 11.31
C GLU A 85 -6.60 5.35 11.00
N ASN A 86 -6.96 5.66 9.76
CA ASN A 86 -8.35 5.82 9.34
C ASN A 86 -9.01 4.51 8.85
N SER A 87 -8.27 3.41 8.77
CA SER A 87 -8.80 2.09 8.40
C SER A 87 -9.34 1.30 9.60
N HIS A 88 -10.34 0.44 9.40
CA HIS A 88 -10.80 -0.46 10.47
C HIS A 88 -9.84 -1.64 10.68
N ALA A 89 -9.28 -2.16 9.59
CA ALA A 89 -8.32 -3.26 9.58
C ALA A 89 -7.32 -3.03 8.44
N VAL A 90 -6.14 -3.62 8.58
CA VAL A 90 -5.08 -3.60 7.56
C VAL A 90 -5.01 -4.96 6.90
N VAL A 91 -4.95 -4.96 5.57
CA VAL A 91 -4.76 -6.17 4.77
C VAL A 91 -3.39 -6.11 4.10
N VAL A 92 -2.53 -7.06 4.44
CA VAL A 92 -1.20 -7.22 3.84
C VAL A 92 -1.29 -8.27 2.74
N TYR A 93 -1.21 -7.84 1.49
CA TYR A 93 -1.21 -8.72 0.33
C TYR A 93 0.23 -8.92 -0.16
N HIS A 94 0.86 -10.04 0.21
CA HIS A 94 2.29 -10.24 -0.03
C HIS A 94 2.62 -11.60 -0.69
N PRO A 95 2.44 -11.74 -2.02
CA PRO A 95 2.65 -13.00 -2.75
C PRO A 95 4.13 -13.33 -3.03
N ARG A 96 5.08 -12.67 -2.35
CA ARG A 96 6.54 -12.83 -2.61
C ARG A 96 7.26 -13.21 -1.32
N ALA A 97 8.25 -14.11 -1.41
CA ALA A 97 8.97 -14.56 -0.23
C ALA A 97 9.69 -13.42 0.52
N SER A 98 10.30 -12.48 -0.22
CA SER A 98 11.00 -11.33 0.36
C SER A 98 10.02 -10.26 0.83
N ILE A 99 9.93 -10.07 2.15
CA ILE A 99 9.14 -9.00 2.79
C ILE A 99 9.96 -7.70 2.80
N SER A 100 9.31 -6.57 2.50
CA SER A 100 9.98 -5.27 2.58
C SER A 100 9.97 -4.74 4.01
N ALA A 101 10.99 -3.95 4.36
CA ALA A 101 11.02 -3.27 5.66
C ALA A 101 9.81 -2.33 5.85
N GLY A 102 9.31 -1.73 4.76
CA GLY A 102 8.10 -0.89 4.77
C GLY A 102 6.88 -1.64 5.28
N VAL A 103 6.58 -2.82 4.71
CA VAL A 103 5.46 -3.66 5.13
C VAL A 103 5.56 -4.03 6.61
N MET A 104 6.75 -4.37 7.10
CA MET A 104 6.95 -4.65 8.52
C MET A 104 6.65 -3.43 9.40
N CYS A 105 7.12 -2.24 9.01
CA CYS A 105 6.84 -1.01 9.75
C CYS A 105 5.34 -0.69 9.80
N GLU A 106 4.62 -0.89 8.70
CA GLU A 106 3.17 -0.70 8.63
C GLU A 106 2.43 -1.69 9.54
N MET A 107 2.83 -2.96 9.55
CA MET A 107 2.26 -3.99 10.43
C MET A 107 2.50 -3.65 11.91
N VAL A 108 3.72 -3.23 12.27
CA VAL A 108 4.05 -2.77 13.63
C VAL A 108 3.17 -1.59 14.03
N TYR A 109 3.04 -0.61 13.13
CA TYR A 109 2.23 0.59 13.37
C TYR A 109 0.75 0.23 13.57
N ALA A 110 0.16 -0.58 12.69
CA ALA A 110 -1.21 -1.05 12.81
C ALA A 110 -1.46 -1.80 14.13
N LYS A 111 -0.53 -2.67 14.53
CA LYS A 111 -0.61 -3.40 15.80
C LYS A 111 -0.54 -2.46 17.01
N SER A 112 0.28 -1.41 16.94
CA SER A 112 0.38 -0.39 18.02
C SER A 112 -0.93 0.38 18.23
N LEU A 113 -1.75 0.48 17.18
CA LEU A 113 -3.10 1.06 17.21
C LEU A 113 -4.19 0.03 17.52
N ALA A 114 -3.81 -1.19 17.94
CA ALA A 114 -4.70 -2.32 18.20
C ALA A 114 -5.60 -2.71 17.01
N LYS A 115 -5.15 -2.44 15.78
CA LYS A 115 -5.89 -2.80 14.56
C LYS A 115 -5.66 -4.27 14.22
N MET A 116 -6.66 -4.87 13.58
CA MET A 116 -6.52 -6.22 13.01
C MET A 116 -5.65 -6.14 11.75
N VAL A 117 -4.72 -7.09 11.63
CA VAL A 117 -3.79 -7.23 10.51
C VAL A 117 -4.00 -8.60 9.87
N TYR A 118 -4.68 -8.63 8.72
CA TYR A 118 -4.95 -9.86 7.97
C TYR A 118 -3.98 -9.98 6.80
N VAL A 119 -3.37 -11.14 6.64
CA VAL A 119 -2.22 -11.27 5.75
C VAL A 119 -2.41 -12.41 4.76
N TYR A 120 -2.20 -12.15 3.48
CA TYR A 120 -1.94 -13.19 2.50
C TYR A 120 -0.44 -13.34 2.28
N TYR A 121 0.10 -14.51 2.64
CA TYR A 121 1.52 -14.84 2.49
C TYR A 121 1.68 -16.36 2.27
N PRO A 122 2.01 -16.82 1.05
CA PRO A 122 2.05 -18.25 0.70
C PRO A 122 3.37 -18.94 1.07
N TYR A 123 4.17 -18.38 1.99
CA TYR A 123 5.47 -18.89 2.40
C TYR A 123 5.56 -19.00 3.93
N GLU A 124 6.63 -19.59 4.44
CA GLU A 124 6.89 -19.71 5.87
C GLU A 124 7.17 -18.33 6.50
N PRO A 125 6.32 -17.84 7.43
CA PRO A 125 6.49 -16.51 8.01
C PRO A 125 7.67 -16.46 8.98
N SER A 126 8.34 -15.31 9.05
CA SER A 126 9.28 -15.06 10.14
C SER A 126 8.53 -14.87 11.48
N PRO A 127 9.17 -15.12 12.64
CA PRO A 127 8.53 -14.89 13.95
C PRO A 127 8.01 -13.45 14.12
N PHE A 128 8.69 -12.45 13.56
CA PHE A 128 8.23 -11.07 13.60
C PHE A 128 6.98 -10.86 12.74
N PHE A 129 6.97 -11.44 11.55
CA PHE A 129 5.82 -11.33 10.64
C PHE A 129 4.58 -12.00 11.24
N GLU A 130 4.76 -13.18 11.84
CA GLU A 130 3.70 -13.88 12.57
C GLU A 130 3.20 -13.08 13.77
N TRP A 131 4.11 -12.55 14.60
CA TRP A 131 3.78 -11.77 15.80
C TRP A 131 2.93 -10.53 15.51
N TYR A 132 3.25 -9.81 14.42
CA TYR A 132 2.50 -8.61 14.03
C TYR A 132 1.25 -8.90 13.20
N SER A 133 1.04 -10.15 12.79
CA SER A 133 -0.17 -10.59 12.12
C SER A 133 -1.27 -10.93 13.13
N THR A 134 -2.52 -10.67 12.77
CA THR A 134 -3.68 -11.22 13.49
C THR A 134 -4.03 -12.60 12.96
N ARG A 135 -3.98 -12.75 11.63
CA ARG A 135 -4.14 -14.04 10.95
C ARG A 135 -3.41 -14.02 9.62
N ILE A 136 -2.75 -15.13 9.32
CA ILE A 136 -2.06 -15.37 8.05
C ILE A 136 -2.84 -16.41 7.27
N PHE A 137 -2.97 -16.17 5.96
CA PHE A 137 -3.61 -17.03 4.98
C PHE A 137 -2.58 -17.39 3.92
N THR A 138 -2.47 -18.68 3.60
CA THR A 138 -1.58 -19.18 2.53
C THR A 138 -2.27 -19.22 1.17
N GLU A 139 -3.60 -19.19 1.16
CA GLU A 139 -4.44 -19.18 -0.04
C GLU A 139 -5.18 -17.85 -0.18
N GLU A 140 -5.07 -17.21 -1.35
CA GLU A 140 -5.67 -15.90 -1.62
C GLU A 140 -7.20 -15.91 -1.45
N ASN A 141 -7.84 -16.98 -1.92
CA ASN A 141 -9.29 -17.15 -1.82
C ASN A 141 -9.77 -17.29 -0.36
N GLU A 142 -8.96 -17.92 0.51
CA GLU A 142 -9.33 -18.08 1.92
C GLU A 142 -9.37 -16.71 2.62
N LEU A 143 -8.36 -15.86 2.36
CA LEU A 143 -8.37 -14.48 2.87
C LEU A 143 -9.60 -13.73 2.35
N LYS A 144 -9.89 -13.83 1.05
CA LYS A 144 -11.02 -13.14 0.43
C LYS A 144 -12.34 -13.57 1.07
N ASP A 145 -12.60 -14.86 1.16
CA ASP A 145 -13.84 -15.40 1.72
C ASP A 145 -13.99 -15.06 3.20
N PHE A 146 -12.89 -15.07 3.95
CA PHE A 146 -12.86 -14.59 5.33
C PHE A 146 -13.29 -13.13 5.43
N LEU A 147 -12.70 -12.22 4.64
CA LEU A 147 -13.06 -10.80 4.65
C LEU A 147 -14.52 -10.60 4.24
N ILE A 148 -15.00 -11.27 3.19
CA ILE A 148 -16.42 -11.18 2.78
C ILE A 148 -17.35 -11.62 3.90
N LYS A 149 -17.01 -12.72 4.60
CA LYS A 149 -17.79 -13.19 5.75
C LYS A 149 -17.82 -12.14 6.87
N GLU A 150 -16.68 -11.56 7.23
CA GLU A 150 -16.59 -10.52 8.27
C GLU A 150 -17.39 -9.26 7.91
N SER A 151 -17.45 -8.88 6.62
CA SER A 151 -18.24 -7.73 6.16
C SER A 151 -19.75 -7.87 6.40
N LYS A 152 -20.27 -9.11 6.37
CA LYS A 152 -21.70 -9.39 6.56
C LYS A 152 -22.12 -9.39 8.02
N VAL A 153 -21.18 -9.66 8.94
CA VAL A 153 -21.44 -9.66 10.39
C VAL A 153 -21.73 -8.25 10.90
N THR A 154 -21.31 -7.21 10.17
CA THR A 154 -21.64 -5.80 10.47
C THR A 154 -22.99 -5.32 9.92
N GLY A 155 -23.77 -6.17 9.24
CA GLY A 155 -25.18 -5.92 8.90
C GLY A 155 -25.49 -4.77 7.93
N GLN A 156 -24.49 -4.05 7.41
CA GLN A 156 -24.65 -3.01 6.39
C GLN A 156 -23.46 -3.06 5.44
N THR A 157 -23.71 -3.08 4.12
CA THR A 157 -22.63 -2.81 3.16
C THR A 157 -22.32 -1.31 3.15
N PRO A 158 -21.09 -0.88 2.84
CA PRO A 158 -20.75 0.54 2.79
C PRO A 158 -21.64 1.36 1.84
N LEU A 159 -22.15 0.74 0.79
CA LEU A 159 -23.07 1.35 -0.17
C LEU A 159 -24.51 1.46 0.35
N ASP A 160 -24.91 0.69 1.37
CA ASP A 160 -26.24 0.81 1.97
C ASP A 160 -26.41 2.14 2.72
N ILE A 161 -25.32 2.66 3.31
CA ILE A 161 -25.27 3.97 3.99
C ILE A 161 -25.59 5.12 3.01
N TYR A 162 -25.13 5.01 1.76
CA TYR A 162 -25.34 6.05 0.73
C TYR A 162 -26.56 5.80 -0.16
N SER A 163 -27.10 4.59 -0.21
CA SER A 163 -28.19 4.22 -1.12
C SER A 163 -29.58 4.26 -0.50
N GLY A 164 -29.69 4.44 0.83
CA GLY A 164 -30.98 4.47 1.54
C GLY A 164 -31.76 3.15 1.44
N LYS A 165 -31.10 2.06 1.05
CA LYS A 165 -31.71 0.73 0.95
C LYS A 165 -31.69 0.05 2.32
N VAL A 166 -32.79 -0.60 2.65
CA VAL A 166 -32.91 -1.43 3.86
C VAL A 166 -31.84 -2.53 3.80
N PRO A 167 -31.13 -2.82 4.90
CA PRO A 167 -30.19 -3.94 4.97
C PRO A 167 -30.81 -5.22 4.42
N ARG A 168 -30.09 -5.95 3.56
CA ARG A 168 -30.59 -7.24 3.07
C ARG A 168 -30.54 -8.22 4.24
N ASP A 169 -31.68 -8.84 4.52
CA ASP A 169 -31.84 -9.78 5.63
C ASP A 169 -30.74 -10.86 5.59
N SER A 170 -30.19 -11.10 6.78
CA SER A 170 -29.14 -12.06 7.14
C SER A 170 -29.39 -13.47 6.64
#